data_AF-A0A661GMH4-F1
#
_entry.id   AF-A0A661GMH4-F1
#
_cell.length_a   1.000
_cell.length_b   1.000
_cell.length_c   1.000
_cell.angle_alpha   90.00
_cell.angle_beta   90.00
_cell.angle_gamma   90.00
#
_symmetry.space_group_name_H-M   'P 1'
#
loop_
_entity.id
_entity.type
_entity.pdbx_description
1 polymer ?
#
loop_
_entity_poly.entity_id
_entity_poly.type
_entity_poly.pdbx_seq_one_letter_code
_entity_poly.pdbx_strand_id
1 'polypeptide(L)'
;MSEQAINKDSISIALVGKGGAGVLTAGAILLTAAARCGRYGLLIPAVGPQIRGGESAALLRLGKTPINCLDDHFDVLLGINWQHAERFRTDIPLTADSLVVTDPSAGDVPEFITATGVRIHELEMQALSATVTGGRPNMVALGYVARLAGIPDSALLQAIEKKLAQKGPDSIKASIDCVRLGWDQAASVTAVEIEAVNGTADERWLISGNHAAGLGALRGGIKFAAAYPITPATEILEWLAPRLHDAGGTLVQAEDELASINMAIGASYGGIPSLTATSGPGLSLMIEGLGLAVGAEIPLVVINVMRGGPSTGIPTKPEQSDFNAAVYGLHGDAPHIVVAASSVADCAYTTQWAVHLAEATQAPVIVLSDQFIGQAIAVVDPIANIKFLTQRKLATAIDENFQRYALTADGISPMPLPGMPGGQYTADGLEHTTGATPSGLVDDHVAQLDKRARKIEAFDYGQHWAEIEGDGELAVLTWGSTTNTVREAIGRLANDLKAKIKLISLRLLLPAQPDKMAEALEGVQRLIVIEQNHSGQLYHFLRSWYDLPGDVASIHRPGPSVFRPGEIAAKLRDWSDQ
;
A
#
# COMPACT_ATOMS: atom_id res chain seq x y z
N MET A 1 -17.17 42.32 3.23
CA MET A 1 -18.01 41.10 3.32
C MET A 1 -17.12 40.06 3.97
N SER A 2 -17.48 39.60 5.17
CA SER A 2 -16.70 38.59 5.89
C SER A 2 -16.66 37.30 5.07
N GLU A 3 -15.47 36.83 4.71
CA GLU A 3 -15.26 35.49 4.15
C GLU A 3 -15.85 34.47 5.13
N GLN A 4 -17.02 33.94 4.82
CA GLN A 4 -17.59 32.82 5.58
C GLN A 4 -16.70 31.60 5.34
N ALA A 5 -16.18 31.02 6.42
CA ALA A 5 -15.41 29.79 6.35
C ALA A 5 -16.24 28.69 5.67
N ILE A 6 -15.68 28.06 4.64
CA ILE A 6 -16.26 26.87 4.02
C ILE A 6 -15.98 25.72 4.98
N ASN A 7 -17.03 25.18 5.60
CA ASN A 7 -16.92 24.00 6.44
C ASN A 7 -16.63 22.78 5.56
N LYS A 8 -15.47 22.15 5.69
CA LYS A 8 -15.08 20.95 4.92
C LYS A 8 -14.93 19.74 5.84
N ASP A 9 -15.20 18.55 5.28
CA ASP A 9 -15.01 17.26 5.97
C ASP A 9 -13.53 16.88 6.13
N SER A 10 -12.66 17.46 5.30
CA SER A 10 -11.22 17.25 5.34
C SER A 10 -10.45 18.49 4.86
N ILE A 11 -9.17 18.57 5.26
CA ILE A 11 -8.20 19.52 4.72
C ILE A 11 -7.02 18.77 4.08
N SER A 12 -6.60 19.23 2.91
CA SER A 12 -5.42 18.74 2.20
C SER A 12 -4.27 19.76 2.33
N ILE A 13 -3.13 19.29 2.84
CA ILE A 13 -1.97 20.12 3.20
C ILE A 13 -0.72 19.57 2.53
N ALA A 14 0.06 20.42 1.85
CA ALA A 14 1.37 20.08 1.33
C ALA A 14 2.46 20.92 2.02
N LEU A 15 3.58 20.30 2.37
CA LEU A 15 4.80 21.00 2.79
C LEU A 15 5.91 20.65 1.81
N VAL A 16 6.58 21.65 1.23
CA VAL A 16 7.62 21.49 0.21
C VAL A 16 8.93 22.12 0.65
N GLY A 17 10.03 21.46 0.32
CA GLY A 17 11.38 22.00 0.46
C GLY A 17 12.45 21.00 0.01
N LYS A 18 13.70 21.46 -0.03
CA LYS A 18 14.85 20.58 -0.27
C LYS A 18 14.99 19.48 0.79
N GLY A 19 15.62 18.38 0.41
CA GLY A 19 16.01 17.29 1.31
C GLY A 19 16.81 17.83 2.49
N GLY A 20 16.35 17.51 3.70
CA GLY A 20 16.92 18.04 4.95
C GLY A 20 16.22 19.28 5.52
N ALA A 21 15.28 19.90 4.78
CA ALA A 21 14.49 21.04 5.28
C ALA A 21 13.49 20.66 6.38
N GLY A 22 13.32 19.38 6.71
CA GLY A 22 12.47 18.92 7.80
C GLY A 22 10.97 18.84 7.47
N VAL A 23 10.58 18.93 6.20
CA VAL A 23 9.17 18.84 5.75
C VAL A 23 8.49 17.54 6.16
N LEU A 24 9.14 16.39 5.96
CA LEU A 24 8.61 15.09 6.38
C LEU A 24 8.48 14.97 7.90
N THR A 25 9.40 15.57 8.65
CA THR A 25 9.32 15.62 10.12
C THR A 25 8.11 16.43 10.57
N ALA A 26 7.91 17.63 9.99
CA ALA A 26 6.76 18.47 10.30
C ALA A 26 5.45 17.77 9.93
N GLY A 27 5.35 17.19 8.73
CA GLY A 27 4.18 16.41 8.32
C GLY A 27 3.89 15.23 9.25
N ALA A 28 4.89 14.45 9.65
CA ALA A 28 4.70 13.33 10.57
C ALA A 28 4.25 13.78 11.97
N ILE A 29 4.74 14.93 12.46
CA ILE A 29 4.27 15.52 13.73
C ILE A 29 2.82 15.97 13.59
N LEU A 30 2.47 16.63 12.49
CA LEU A 30 1.11 17.09 12.22
C LEU A 30 0.12 15.92 12.16
N LEU A 31 0.47 14.83 11.47
CA LEU A 31 -0.35 13.62 11.42
C LEU A 31 -0.49 12.96 12.80
N THR A 32 0.59 12.93 13.59
CA THR A 32 0.56 12.42 14.98
C THR A 32 -0.36 13.27 15.86
N ALA A 33 -0.31 14.60 15.71
CA ALA A 33 -1.18 15.51 16.43
C ALA A 33 -2.65 15.34 16.03
N ALA A 34 -2.92 15.10 14.73
CA ALA A 34 -4.25 14.78 14.23
C ALA A 34 -4.81 13.49 14.86
N ALA A 35 -4.01 12.41 14.91
CA ALA A 35 -4.40 11.18 15.60
C ALA A 35 -4.76 11.44 17.08
N ARG A 36 -3.96 12.26 17.77
CA ARG A 36 -4.15 12.61 19.18
C ARG A 36 -5.37 13.48 19.46
N CYS A 37 -5.96 14.15 18.47
CA CYS A 37 -7.22 14.86 18.65
C CYS A 37 -8.41 14.10 18.06
N GLY A 38 -8.24 12.80 17.78
CA GLY A 38 -9.31 11.98 17.23
C GLY A 38 -9.64 12.34 15.79
N ARG A 39 -8.67 12.77 14.97
CA ARG A 39 -8.82 12.89 13.50
C ARG A 39 -8.15 11.75 12.74
N TYR A 40 -8.72 11.42 11.58
CA TYR A 40 -8.09 10.52 10.62
C TYR A 40 -7.14 11.34 9.75
N GLY A 41 -6.21 10.66 9.11
CA GLY A 41 -5.38 11.32 8.14
C GLY A 41 -4.46 10.38 7.40
N LEU A 42 -3.92 10.90 6.32
CA LEU A 42 -2.99 10.23 5.44
C LEU A 42 -1.81 11.17 5.21
N LEU A 43 -0.59 10.64 5.26
CA LEU A 43 0.64 11.31 4.87
C LEU A 43 1.31 10.48 3.79
N ILE A 44 1.55 11.08 2.63
CA ILE A 44 2.35 10.53 1.55
C ILE A 44 3.70 11.25 1.53
N PRO A 45 4.80 10.57 1.89
CA PRO A 45 6.14 11.07 1.65
C PRO A 45 6.41 11.11 0.14
N ALA A 46 6.77 12.27 -0.39
CA ALA A 46 7.21 12.40 -1.77
C ALA A 46 8.66 12.87 -1.80
N VAL A 47 9.56 12.02 -2.26
CA VAL A 47 11.01 12.29 -2.28
C VAL A 47 11.62 11.94 -3.63
N GLY A 48 12.66 12.67 -3.99
CA GLY A 48 13.50 12.34 -5.12
C GLY A 48 14.36 11.09 -4.87
N PRO A 49 15.00 10.55 -5.92
CA PRO A 49 15.93 9.44 -5.79
C PRO A 49 17.24 9.83 -5.06
N GLN A 50 17.53 11.12 -4.87
CA GLN A 50 18.75 11.58 -4.21
C GLN A 50 18.62 11.55 -2.68
N ILE A 51 19.60 10.92 -2.01
CA ILE A 51 19.64 10.81 -0.54
C ILE A 51 19.79 12.19 0.15
N ARG A 52 20.55 13.12 -0.46
CA ARG A 52 20.75 14.48 0.08
C ARG A 52 20.51 15.52 -1.00
N GLY A 53 19.89 16.64 -0.60
CA GLY A 53 19.71 17.82 -1.44
C GLY A 53 18.65 17.70 -2.55
N GLY A 54 17.99 16.54 -2.71
CA GLY A 54 16.90 16.36 -3.66
C GLY A 54 15.57 17.00 -3.21
N GLU A 55 14.52 16.81 -4.00
CA GLU A 55 13.17 17.25 -3.70
C GLU A 55 12.57 16.48 -2.51
N SER A 56 11.84 17.18 -1.63
CA SER A 56 11.12 16.57 -0.52
C SER A 56 9.78 17.28 -0.30
N ALA A 57 8.72 16.49 -0.19
CA ALA A 57 7.41 16.98 0.17
C ALA A 57 6.68 16.01 1.12
N ALA A 58 5.88 16.59 2.01
CA ALA A 58 4.92 15.88 2.83
C ALA A 58 3.52 16.24 2.33
N LEU A 59 2.80 15.27 1.77
CA LEU A 59 1.44 15.46 1.27
C LEU A 59 0.47 14.85 2.28
N LEU A 60 -0.38 15.67 2.88
CA LEU A 60 -1.29 15.26 3.93
C LEU A 60 -2.74 15.51 3.54
N ARG A 61 -3.62 14.66 4.06
CA ARG A 61 -5.04 14.95 4.16
C ARG A 61 -5.52 14.55 5.55
N LEU A 62 -6.22 15.44 6.24
CA LEU A 62 -6.74 15.22 7.59
C LEU A 62 -8.25 15.40 7.58
N GLY A 63 -8.99 14.54 8.27
CA GLY A 63 -10.46 14.59 8.25
C GLY A 63 -11.12 13.95 9.47
N LYS A 64 -12.44 14.08 9.54
CA LYS A 64 -13.27 13.51 10.63
C LYS A 64 -13.61 12.03 10.41
N THR A 65 -13.64 11.59 9.16
CA THR A 65 -13.87 10.20 8.72
C THR A 65 -12.58 9.56 8.20
N PRO A 66 -12.50 8.21 8.10
CA PRO A 66 -11.34 7.53 7.52
C PRO A 66 -10.90 8.12 6.18
N ILE A 67 -9.58 8.33 6.03
CA ILE A 67 -8.95 8.90 4.81
C ILE A 67 -7.99 7.86 4.22
N ASN A 68 -8.29 7.40 3.01
CA ASN A 68 -7.50 6.36 2.32
C ASN A 68 -6.94 6.81 0.96
N CYS A 69 -7.26 8.03 0.50
CA CYS A 69 -6.71 8.61 -0.72
C CYS A 69 -6.49 10.13 -0.57
N LEU A 70 -5.72 10.71 -1.50
CA LEU A 70 -5.56 12.17 -1.58
C LEU A 70 -6.76 12.81 -2.28
N ASP A 71 -7.06 14.06 -1.93
CA ASP A 71 -8.11 14.85 -2.59
C ASP A 71 -7.65 15.40 -3.97
N ASP A 72 -8.53 16.07 -4.70
CA ASP A 72 -8.26 16.62 -6.04
C ASP A 72 -7.23 17.75 -6.05
N HIS A 73 -7.13 18.49 -4.95
CA HIS A 73 -6.21 19.61 -4.77
C HIS A 73 -5.79 19.74 -3.31
N PHE A 74 -4.74 20.55 -3.09
CA PHE A 74 -4.31 20.94 -1.75
C PHE A 74 -4.92 22.29 -1.36
N ASP A 75 -5.51 22.35 -0.16
CA ASP A 75 -6.06 23.58 0.41
C ASP A 75 -4.94 24.53 0.84
N VAL A 76 -3.86 23.97 1.40
CA VAL A 76 -2.72 24.74 1.91
C VAL A 76 -1.41 24.14 1.41
N LEU A 77 -0.54 24.97 0.83
CA LEU A 77 0.83 24.62 0.48
C LEU A 77 1.81 25.51 1.25
N LEU A 78 2.68 24.92 2.07
CA LEU A 78 3.77 25.62 2.74
C LEU A 78 5.09 25.36 2.01
N GLY A 79 5.63 26.41 1.41
CA GLY A 79 6.97 26.43 0.83
C GLY A 79 8.00 26.84 1.88
N ILE A 80 8.68 25.87 2.49
CA ILE A 80 9.84 26.16 3.36
C ILE A 80 10.99 26.70 2.50
N ASN A 81 11.11 26.18 1.29
CA ASN A 81 11.91 26.72 0.20
C ASN A 81 11.43 26.10 -1.11
N TRP A 82 11.73 26.76 -2.23
CA TRP A 82 11.24 26.34 -3.55
C TRP A 82 12.22 25.49 -4.36
N GLN A 83 13.36 25.11 -3.77
CA GLN A 83 14.35 24.29 -4.46
C GLN A 83 13.75 22.94 -4.86
N HIS A 84 13.79 22.65 -6.16
CA HIS A 84 13.23 21.45 -6.79
C HIS A 84 11.70 21.30 -6.70
N ALA A 85 10.95 22.32 -6.28
CA ALA A 85 9.49 22.28 -6.16
C ALA A 85 8.78 21.95 -7.48
N GLU A 86 9.34 22.36 -8.63
CA GLU A 86 8.85 22.06 -9.98
C GLU A 86 8.63 20.54 -10.22
N ARG A 87 9.41 19.69 -9.54
CA ARG A 87 9.27 18.23 -9.67
C ARG A 87 7.96 17.70 -9.11
N PHE A 88 7.29 18.47 -8.24
CA PHE A 88 6.00 18.14 -7.65
C PHE A 88 4.82 18.79 -8.37
N ARG A 89 5.02 19.44 -9.53
CA ARG A 89 3.96 20.16 -10.27
C ARG A 89 2.70 19.33 -10.54
N THR A 90 2.86 18.02 -10.73
CA THR A 90 1.75 17.07 -10.94
C THR A 90 1.26 16.40 -9.65
N ASP A 91 2.08 16.41 -8.59
CA ASP A 91 1.75 15.76 -7.33
C ASP A 91 0.94 16.69 -6.40
N ILE A 92 1.11 18.00 -6.56
CA ILE A 92 0.49 19.06 -5.75
C ILE A 92 -0.41 19.93 -6.63
N PRO A 93 -1.56 19.42 -7.09
CA PRO A 93 -2.57 20.25 -7.74
C PRO A 93 -3.10 21.33 -6.78
N LEU A 94 -3.23 22.55 -7.29
CA LEU A 94 -3.71 23.74 -6.58
C LEU A 94 -4.83 24.41 -7.38
N THR A 95 -5.65 25.21 -6.71
CA THR A 95 -6.72 26.01 -7.32
C THR A 95 -6.64 27.46 -6.81
N ALA A 96 -7.46 28.36 -7.35
CA ALA A 96 -7.54 29.74 -6.87
C ALA A 96 -7.98 29.84 -5.38
N ASP A 97 -8.66 28.81 -4.86
CA ASP A 97 -9.08 28.76 -3.46
C ASP A 97 -7.93 28.36 -2.51
N SER A 98 -6.88 27.73 -3.06
CA SER A 98 -5.71 27.27 -2.32
C SER A 98 -4.91 28.44 -1.73
N LEU A 99 -4.39 28.23 -0.53
CA LEU A 99 -3.49 29.14 0.18
C LEU A 99 -2.04 28.66 0.07
N VAL A 100 -1.16 29.50 -0.46
CA VAL A 100 0.28 29.27 -0.49
C VAL A 100 0.94 30.14 0.56
N VAL A 101 1.65 29.50 1.49
CA VAL A 101 2.43 30.15 2.53
C VAL A 101 3.90 30.04 2.18
N THR A 102 4.58 31.18 2.05
CA THR A 102 6.00 31.23 1.66
C THR A 102 6.80 32.07 2.63
N ASP A 103 8.08 31.73 2.78
CA ASP A 103 9.05 32.63 3.38
C ASP A 103 9.55 33.63 2.32
N PRO A 104 9.52 34.95 2.55
CA PRO A 104 10.05 35.93 1.60
C PRO A 104 11.53 35.71 1.27
N SER A 105 12.30 35.13 2.19
CA SER A 105 13.71 34.77 1.98
C SER A 105 13.93 33.48 1.20
N ALA A 106 12.88 32.70 0.93
CA ALA A 106 12.95 31.47 0.14
C ALA A 106 13.02 31.71 -1.38
N GLY A 107 12.93 32.96 -1.82
CA GLY A 107 12.86 33.37 -3.23
C GLY A 107 11.43 33.39 -3.76
N ASP A 108 11.29 33.74 -5.05
CA ASP A 108 9.99 33.85 -5.70
C ASP A 108 9.23 32.52 -5.70
N VAL A 109 7.91 32.60 -5.48
CA VAL A 109 7.02 31.45 -5.62
C VAL A 109 7.05 30.99 -7.09
N PRO A 110 7.29 29.69 -7.37
CA PRO A 110 7.36 29.16 -8.72
C PRO A 110 6.16 29.51 -9.61
N GLU A 111 6.42 29.72 -10.91
CA GLU A 111 5.39 30.11 -11.89
C GLU A 111 4.23 29.09 -11.98
N PHE A 112 4.53 27.79 -11.91
CA PHE A 112 3.49 26.74 -11.96
C PHE A 112 2.49 26.84 -10.79
N ILE A 113 2.87 27.49 -9.69
CA ILE A 113 2.01 27.75 -8.54
C ILE A 113 1.26 29.07 -8.77
N THR A 114 1.97 30.16 -9.08
CA THR A 114 1.35 31.49 -9.22
C THR A 114 0.35 31.55 -10.39
N ALA A 115 0.58 30.80 -11.46
CA ALA A 115 -0.31 30.69 -12.62
C ALA A 115 -1.70 30.13 -12.28
N THR A 116 -1.87 29.46 -11.14
CA THR A 116 -3.17 28.90 -10.71
C THR A 116 -4.10 29.94 -10.08
N GLY A 117 -3.60 31.15 -9.78
CA GLY A 117 -4.38 32.20 -9.12
C GLY A 117 -4.52 32.02 -7.60
N VAL A 118 -3.67 31.19 -6.99
CA VAL A 118 -3.61 30.96 -5.54
C VAL A 118 -3.52 32.27 -4.73
N ARG A 119 -4.04 32.23 -3.51
CA ARG A 119 -3.76 33.27 -2.51
C ARG A 119 -2.38 33.03 -1.91
N ILE A 120 -1.52 34.04 -1.93
CA ILE A 120 -0.17 33.97 -1.35
C ILE A 120 -0.16 34.73 -0.03
N HIS A 121 0.40 34.10 1.00
CA HIS A 121 0.65 34.70 2.30
C HIS A 121 2.12 34.55 2.68
N GLU A 122 2.72 35.65 3.10
CA GLU A 122 4.11 35.67 3.54
C GLU A 122 4.20 35.36 5.04
N LEU A 123 5.09 34.43 5.39
CA LEU A 123 5.42 34.07 6.76
C LEU A 123 6.94 34.09 6.90
N GLU A 124 7.48 34.96 7.75
CA GLU A 124 8.94 35.11 7.95
C GLU A 124 9.54 33.94 8.77
N MET A 125 9.38 32.70 8.30
CA MET A 125 9.75 31.46 8.99
C MET A 125 11.22 31.47 9.45
N GLN A 126 12.13 31.95 8.59
CA GLN A 126 13.56 32.02 8.82
C GLN A 126 13.89 33.07 9.88
N ALA A 127 13.34 34.27 9.79
CA ALA A 127 13.56 35.33 10.78
C ALA A 127 12.99 34.96 12.15
N LEU A 128 11.75 34.45 12.18
CA LEU A 128 11.10 33.96 13.41
C LEU A 128 11.89 32.81 14.04
N SER A 129 12.33 31.82 13.25
CA SER A 129 13.11 30.71 13.81
C SER A 129 14.48 31.15 14.35
N ALA A 130 15.07 32.22 13.79
CA ALA A 130 16.36 32.75 14.23
C ALA A 130 16.30 33.47 15.60
N THR A 131 15.10 33.88 16.07
CA THR A 131 14.94 34.43 17.42
C THR A 131 14.99 33.35 18.51
N VAL A 132 15.00 32.07 18.13
CA VAL A 132 15.03 30.92 19.05
C VAL A 132 16.34 30.18 18.88
N THR A 133 17.11 30.03 19.95
CA THR A 133 18.34 29.22 19.94
C THR A 133 18.02 27.78 19.57
N GLY A 134 18.62 27.28 18.47
CA GLY A 134 18.33 25.95 17.95
C GLY A 134 17.05 25.84 17.12
N GLY A 135 16.38 26.97 16.85
CA GLY A 135 15.16 27.06 16.07
C GLY A 135 15.32 26.56 14.63
N ARG A 136 14.19 26.17 14.04
CA ARG A 136 14.11 25.66 12.67
C ARG A 136 12.86 26.21 11.96
N PRO A 137 12.96 26.68 10.70
CA PRO A 137 11.83 27.23 9.95
C PRO A 137 10.66 26.25 9.81
N ASN A 138 10.94 24.96 9.67
CA ASN A 138 9.90 23.93 9.54
C ASN A 138 9.02 23.80 10.79
N MET A 139 9.52 24.18 11.97
CA MET A 139 8.72 24.17 13.20
C MET A 139 7.82 25.41 13.28
N VAL A 140 8.24 26.55 12.73
CA VAL A 140 7.36 27.72 12.54
C VAL A 140 6.23 27.36 11.56
N ALA A 141 6.58 26.78 10.41
CA ALA A 141 5.60 26.30 9.43
C ALA A 141 4.61 25.29 10.04
N LEU A 142 5.09 24.36 10.87
CA LEU A 142 4.25 23.39 11.57
C LEU A 142 3.22 24.07 12.48
N GLY A 143 3.63 25.04 13.30
CA GLY A 143 2.71 25.75 14.19
C GLY A 143 1.65 26.53 13.44
N TYR A 144 2.05 27.20 12.36
CA TYR A 144 1.16 27.94 11.47
C TYR A 144 0.09 27.00 10.87
N VAL A 145 0.51 25.91 10.23
CA VAL A 145 -0.43 25.00 9.57
C VAL A 145 -1.28 24.19 10.56
N ALA A 146 -0.75 23.85 11.74
CA ALA A 146 -1.52 23.16 12.77
C ALA A 146 -2.67 24.05 13.28
N ARG A 147 -2.43 25.36 13.43
CA ARG A 147 -3.48 26.33 13.77
C ARG A 147 -4.54 26.41 12.67
N LEU A 148 -4.13 26.56 11.41
CA LEU A 148 -5.06 26.60 10.27
C LEU A 148 -5.88 25.32 10.14
N ALA A 149 -5.27 24.17 10.39
CA ALA A 149 -5.98 22.89 10.37
C ALA A 149 -6.91 22.72 11.58
N GLY A 150 -6.87 23.59 12.60
CA GLY A 150 -7.67 23.43 13.82
C GLY A 150 -7.20 22.29 14.72
N ILE A 151 -5.90 21.97 14.69
CA ILE A 151 -5.30 21.00 15.62
C ILE A 151 -5.16 21.67 16.99
N PRO A 152 -5.63 21.06 18.10
CA PRO A 152 -5.43 21.62 19.45
C PRO A 152 -3.95 21.75 19.83
N ASP A 153 -3.58 22.84 20.50
CA ASP A 153 -2.21 23.10 20.96
C ASP A 153 -1.68 21.94 21.82
N SER A 154 -2.48 21.43 22.75
CA SER A 154 -2.12 20.29 23.60
C SER A 154 -1.75 19.03 22.81
N ALA A 155 -2.49 18.71 21.75
CA ALA A 155 -2.23 17.56 20.90
C ALA A 155 -0.93 17.74 20.09
N LEU A 156 -0.67 18.96 19.63
CA LEU A 156 0.54 19.31 18.89
C LEU A 156 1.79 19.22 19.76
N LEU A 157 1.76 19.79 20.97
CA LEU A 157 2.88 19.75 21.91
C LEU A 157 3.26 18.30 22.27
N GLN A 158 2.26 17.47 22.60
CA GLN A 158 2.49 16.04 22.88
C GLN A 158 3.05 15.26 21.68
N ALA A 159 2.68 15.64 20.46
CA ALA A 159 3.23 15.04 19.24
C ALA A 159 4.70 15.41 19.04
N ILE A 160 5.08 16.67 19.32
CA ILE A 160 6.46 17.16 19.27
C ILE A 160 7.32 16.43 20.31
N GLU A 161 6.86 16.37 21.56
CA GLU A 161 7.56 15.68 22.65
C GLU A 161 7.83 14.20 22.29
N LYS A 162 6.81 13.49 21.80
CA LYS A 162 6.95 12.09 21.38
C LYS A 162 7.94 11.94 20.23
N LYS A 163 7.83 12.78 19.18
CA LYS A 163 8.65 12.64 17.97
C LYS A 163 10.11 13.02 18.20
N LEU A 164 10.37 13.99 19.08
CA LEU A 164 11.70 14.54 19.33
C LEU A 164 12.33 14.06 20.64
N ALA A 165 11.71 13.10 21.34
CA ALA A 165 12.21 12.54 22.60
C ALA A 165 13.71 12.18 22.57
N GLN A 166 14.15 11.53 21.49
CA GLN A 166 15.55 11.11 21.32
C GLN A 166 16.54 12.25 21.03
N LYS A 167 16.05 13.47 20.71
CA LYS A 167 16.89 14.65 20.47
C LYS A 167 17.14 15.49 21.73
N GLY A 168 16.50 15.14 22.85
CA GLY A 168 16.70 15.80 24.14
C GLY A 168 15.83 17.04 24.37
N PRO A 169 15.77 17.52 25.63
CA PRO A 169 14.84 18.56 26.09
C PRO A 169 15.05 19.92 25.42
N ASP A 170 16.30 20.31 25.12
CA ASP A 170 16.59 21.59 24.48
C ASP A 170 16.03 21.65 23.05
N SER A 171 16.13 20.55 22.29
CA SER A 171 15.56 20.45 20.95
C SER A 171 14.03 20.49 20.98
N ILE A 172 13.42 19.91 22.01
CA ILE A 172 11.95 19.95 22.21
C ILE A 172 11.53 21.38 22.52
N LYS A 173 12.18 22.03 23.48
CA LYS A 173 11.87 23.42 23.85
C LYS A 173 11.99 24.37 22.67
N ALA A 174 13.12 24.34 21.95
CA ALA A 174 13.32 25.19 20.77
C ALA A 174 12.24 24.95 19.69
N SER A 175 11.82 23.69 19.52
CA SER A 175 10.75 23.34 18.57
C SER A 175 9.40 23.88 19.00
N ILE A 176 9.06 23.78 20.30
CA ILE A 176 7.82 24.33 20.87
C ILE A 176 7.80 25.85 20.74
N ASP A 177 8.90 26.53 21.05
CA ASP A 177 9.02 27.98 20.93
C ASP A 177 8.82 28.43 19.47
N CYS A 178 9.43 27.76 18.49
CA CYS A 178 9.18 28.03 17.07
C CYS A 178 7.72 27.75 16.63
N VAL A 179 7.12 26.68 17.13
CA VAL A 179 5.72 26.33 16.83
C VAL A 179 4.78 27.42 17.32
N ARG A 180 4.99 27.95 18.53
CA ARG A 180 4.20 29.07 19.07
C ARG A 180 4.30 30.32 18.21
N LEU A 181 5.51 30.67 17.76
CA LEU A 181 5.70 31.79 16.84
C LEU A 181 4.88 31.64 15.56
N GLY A 182 4.89 30.46 14.94
CA GLY A 182 4.09 30.19 13.75
C GLY A 182 2.58 30.19 14.02
N TRP A 183 2.18 29.64 15.16
CA TRP A 183 0.78 29.60 15.59
C TRP A 183 0.18 31.00 15.75
N ASP A 184 0.92 31.94 16.36
CA ASP A 184 0.47 33.31 16.57
C ASP A 184 0.29 34.07 15.24
N GLN A 185 1.13 33.77 14.24
CA GLN A 185 1.02 34.37 12.89
C GLN A 185 -0.21 33.86 12.11
N ALA A 186 -0.73 32.67 12.42
CA ALA A 186 -1.90 32.11 11.75
C ALA A 186 -3.23 32.75 12.20
N ALA A 187 -3.25 33.51 13.31
CA ALA A 187 -4.48 34.07 13.87
C ALA A 187 -5.18 35.10 12.96
N SER A 188 -4.44 35.72 12.03
CA SER A 188 -4.94 36.72 11.09
C SER A 188 -5.48 36.12 9.78
N VAL A 189 -5.37 34.81 9.60
CA VAL A 189 -5.72 34.12 8.34
C VAL A 189 -6.90 33.19 8.57
N THR A 190 -8.02 33.49 7.91
CA THR A 190 -9.16 32.58 7.85
C THR A 190 -8.85 31.48 6.85
N ALA A 191 -8.52 30.28 7.35
CA ALA A 191 -8.44 29.07 6.54
C ALA A 191 -9.69 28.19 6.75
N VAL A 192 -9.71 27.07 6.02
CA VAL A 192 -10.77 26.05 6.07
C VAL A 192 -11.04 25.64 7.52
N GLU A 193 -12.25 25.90 8.01
CA GLU A 193 -12.71 25.30 9.25
C GLU A 193 -13.10 23.84 8.97
N ILE A 194 -12.48 22.92 9.70
CA ILE A 194 -12.83 21.51 9.69
C ILE A 194 -13.66 21.24 10.92
N GLU A 195 -14.76 20.51 10.75
CA GLU A 195 -15.60 20.10 11.86
C GLU A 195 -14.79 19.43 12.98
N ALA A 196 -15.14 19.78 14.22
CA ALA A 196 -14.57 19.14 15.39
C ALA A 196 -14.95 17.66 15.41
N VAL A 197 -14.01 16.80 15.82
CA VAL A 197 -14.29 15.37 15.96
C VAL A 197 -14.68 15.06 17.40
N ASN A 198 -15.80 14.37 17.56
CA ASN A 198 -16.20 13.76 18.83
C ASN A 198 -15.59 12.36 18.91
N GLY A 199 -14.31 12.25 19.25
CA GLY A 199 -13.61 10.97 19.34
C GLY A 199 -12.45 11.01 20.34
N THR A 200 -12.16 9.88 20.98
CA THR A 200 -11.03 9.75 21.92
C THR A 200 -9.74 9.43 21.18
N ALA A 201 -8.66 10.11 21.57
CA ALA A 201 -7.31 9.99 21.01
C ALA A 201 -6.69 8.58 21.13
N ASP A 202 -7.10 7.84 22.16
CA ASP A 202 -6.34 6.70 22.69
C ASP A 202 -6.54 5.40 21.89
N GLU A 203 -7.42 5.39 20.90
CA GLU A 203 -7.75 4.17 20.16
C GLU A 203 -7.09 4.12 18.77
N ARG A 204 -6.54 5.20 18.22
CA ARG A 204 -6.08 5.20 16.83
C ARG A 204 -4.63 4.80 16.66
N TRP A 205 -4.36 4.08 15.59
CA TRP A 205 -3.02 3.64 15.21
C TRP A 205 -2.43 4.55 14.14
N LEU A 206 -1.12 4.77 14.22
CA LEU A 206 -0.33 5.42 13.19
C LEU A 206 0.59 4.37 12.57
N ILE A 207 0.32 3.98 11.33
CA ILE A 207 1.03 2.87 10.67
C ILE A 207 1.22 3.16 9.18
N SER A 208 2.33 2.68 8.60
CA SER A 208 2.51 2.69 7.14
C SER A 208 2.03 1.39 6.52
N GLY A 209 1.77 1.37 5.21
CA GLY A 209 1.38 0.14 4.52
C GLY A 209 2.46 -0.94 4.62
N ASN A 210 3.74 -0.56 4.51
CA ASN A 210 4.87 -1.46 4.69
C ASN A 210 4.92 -2.05 6.12
N HIS A 211 4.73 -1.22 7.15
CA HIS A 211 4.66 -1.71 8.53
C HIS A 211 3.42 -2.59 8.76
N ALA A 212 2.29 -2.25 8.14
CA ALA A 212 1.07 -3.05 8.20
C ALA A 212 1.28 -4.41 7.54
N ALA A 213 1.93 -4.50 6.39
CA ALA A 213 2.30 -5.76 5.76
C ALA A 213 3.21 -6.61 6.68
N GLY A 214 4.22 -6.00 7.31
CA GLY A 214 5.04 -6.66 8.33
C GLY A 214 4.23 -7.18 9.52
N LEU A 215 3.24 -6.41 10.00
CA LEU A 215 2.33 -6.83 11.06
C LEU A 215 1.48 -8.04 10.62
N GLY A 216 0.97 -8.00 9.38
CA GLY A 216 0.23 -9.10 8.78
C GLY A 216 1.05 -10.38 8.69
N ALA A 217 2.30 -10.27 8.25
CA ALA A 217 3.25 -11.39 8.22
C ALA A 217 3.47 -12.02 9.60
N LEU A 218 3.71 -11.20 10.64
CA LEU A 218 3.87 -11.70 12.01
C LEU A 218 2.61 -12.38 12.53
N ARG A 219 1.44 -11.78 12.30
CA ARG A 219 0.15 -12.35 12.69
C ARG A 219 -0.19 -13.63 11.92
N GLY A 220 0.29 -13.76 10.69
CA GLY A 220 0.15 -14.95 9.85
C GLY A 220 1.02 -16.12 10.32
N GLY A 221 2.03 -15.85 11.15
CA GLY A 221 2.92 -16.86 11.72
C GLY A 221 4.29 -16.94 11.06
N ILE A 222 4.69 -15.95 10.26
CA ILE A 222 6.02 -15.89 9.67
C ILE A 222 7.09 -15.91 10.75
N LYS A 223 8.09 -16.78 10.57
CA LYS A 223 9.24 -16.95 11.46
C LYS A 223 10.58 -16.81 10.74
N PHE A 224 10.59 -16.78 9.42
CA PHE A 224 11.81 -16.51 8.65
C PHE A 224 11.55 -15.50 7.54
N ALA A 225 12.45 -14.55 7.38
CA ALA A 225 12.45 -13.64 6.24
C ALA A 225 13.86 -13.58 5.65
N ALA A 226 13.98 -13.67 4.33
CA ALA A 226 15.23 -13.35 3.64
C ALA A 226 14.92 -12.38 2.52
N ALA A 227 15.66 -11.29 2.41
CA ALA A 227 15.39 -10.26 1.39
C ALA A 227 16.63 -9.42 1.07
N TYR A 228 16.63 -8.84 -0.13
CA TYR A 228 17.59 -7.83 -0.56
C TYR A 228 16.94 -6.43 -0.45
N PRO A 229 17.62 -5.40 0.11
CA PRO A 229 17.04 -4.07 0.24
C PRO A 229 16.74 -3.43 -1.12
N ILE A 230 15.47 -3.12 -1.38
CA ILE A 230 15.01 -2.43 -2.59
C ILE A 230 13.87 -1.46 -2.25
N THR A 231 13.96 -0.21 -2.71
CA THR A 231 12.86 0.76 -2.58
C THR A 231 11.65 0.31 -3.40
N PRO A 232 10.41 0.40 -2.90
CA PRO A 232 9.99 0.90 -1.58
C PRO A 232 9.76 -0.19 -0.51
N ALA A 233 10.25 -1.41 -0.71
CA ALA A 233 9.98 -2.56 0.16
C ALA A 233 10.87 -2.66 1.41
N THR A 234 12.05 -2.00 1.44
CA THR A 234 13.02 -2.10 2.55
C THR A 234 12.43 -1.80 3.93
N GLU A 235 11.48 -0.87 4.04
CA GLU A 235 10.84 -0.50 5.31
C GLU A 235 10.08 -1.66 5.95
N ILE A 236 9.59 -2.63 5.16
CA ILE A 236 8.99 -3.87 5.68
C ILE A 236 10.02 -4.61 6.52
N LEU A 237 11.24 -4.77 5.99
CA LEU A 237 12.33 -5.52 6.61
C LEU A 237 12.85 -4.82 7.86
N GLU A 238 13.04 -3.49 7.79
CA GLU A 238 13.50 -2.69 8.93
C GLU A 238 12.52 -2.77 10.10
N TRP A 239 11.23 -2.73 9.82
CA TRP A 239 10.20 -2.86 10.85
C TRP A 239 10.06 -4.29 11.36
N LEU A 240 10.16 -5.28 10.47
CA LEU A 240 9.98 -6.69 10.78
C LEU A 240 11.16 -7.25 11.58
N ALA A 241 12.42 -6.89 11.27
CA ALA A 241 13.62 -7.47 11.86
C ALA A 241 13.60 -7.61 13.40
N PRO A 242 13.42 -6.54 14.20
CA PRO A 242 13.39 -6.67 15.65
C PRO A 242 12.17 -7.45 16.15
N ARG A 243 11.02 -7.30 15.50
CA ARG A 243 9.75 -7.92 15.93
C ARG A 243 9.69 -9.40 15.60
N LEU A 244 10.33 -9.81 14.50
CA LEU A 244 10.49 -11.19 14.11
C LEU A 244 11.44 -11.88 15.09
N HIS A 245 12.52 -11.22 15.50
CA HIS A 245 13.40 -11.72 16.56
C HIS A 245 12.66 -11.91 17.89
N ASP A 246 11.88 -10.91 18.34
CA ASP A 246 11.05 -11.01 19.55
C ASP A 246 10.03 -12.15 19.46
N ALA A 247 9.57 -12.48 18.25
CA ALA A 247 8.68 -13.61 17.99
C ALA A 247 9.42 -14.96 17.84
N GLY A 248 10.73 -15.03 18.08
CA GLY A 248 11.55 -16.25 17.94
C GLY A 248 11.87 -16.63 16.50
N GLY A 249 11.75 -15.70 15.56
CA GLY A 249 12.12 -15.85 14.16
C GLY A 249 13.46 -15.21 13.82
N THR A 250 13.82 -15.20 12.53
CA THR A 250 15.08 -14.63 12.02
C THR A 250 14.87 -13.93 10.69
N LEU A 251 15.52 -12.78 10.51
CA LEU A 251 15.61 -12.08 9.24
C LEU A 251 17.06 -12.12 8.74
N VAL A 252 17.24 -12.46 7.46
CA VAL A 252 18.53 -12.44 6.77
C VAL A 252 18.50 -11.40 5.65
N GLN A 253 19.44 -10.46 5.68
CA GLN A 253 19.70 -9.63 4.52
C GLN A 253 20.58 -10.42 3.56
N ALA A 254 20.01 -10.84 2.44
CA ALA A 254 20.71 -11.61 1.42
C ALA A 254 21.58 -10.70 0.53
N GLU A 255 22.46 -11.32 -0.26
CA GLU A 255 23.33 -10.67 -1.22
C GLU A 255 22.61 -10.17 -2.48
N ASP A 256 21.51 -10.83 -2.86
CA ASP A 256 20.61 -10.47 -3.97
C ASP A 256 19.23 -11.13 -3.80
N GLU A 257 18.31 -10.84 -4.72
CA GLU A 257 16.97 -11.42 -4.71
C GLU A 257 16.94 -12.94 -4.98
N LEU A 258 17.89 -13.50 -5.73
CA LEU A 258 17.99 -14.93 -6.01
C LEU A 258 18.36 -15.71 -4.73
N ALA A 259 19.35 -15.24 -3.98
CA ALA A 259 19.71 -15.79 -2.69
C ALA A 259 18.54 -15.66 -1.71
N SER A 260 17.85 -14.52 -1.70
CA SER A 260 16.75 -14.28 -0.77
C SER A 260 15.57 -15.25 -0.94
N ILE A 261 15.11 -15.47 -2.18
CA ILE A 261 13.98 -16.36 -2.46
C ILE A 261 14.37 -17.81 -2.14
N ASN A 262 15.58 -18.23 -2.50
CA ASN A 262 16.06 -19.58 -2.25
C ASN A 262 16.28 -19.87 -0.75
N MET A 263 16.75 -18.89 0.03
CA MET A 263 16.80 -18.99 1.49
C MET A 263 15.39 -19.14 2.09
N ALA A 264 14.42 -18.36 1.62
CA ALA A 264 13.05 -18.44 2.09
C ALA A 264 12.40 -19.80 1.75
N ILE A 265 12.62 -20.32 0.54
CA ILE A 265 12.19 -21.68 0.13
C ILE A 265 12.82 -22.74 1.04
N GLY A 266 14.13 -22.65 1.32
CA GLY A 266 14.82 -23.58 2.20
C GLY A 266 14.27 -23.57 3.63
N ALA A 267 13.99 -22.39 4.18
CA ALA A 267 13.35 -22.26 5.50
C ALA A 267 11.95 -22.90 5.51
N SER A 268 11.17 -22.67 4.46
CA SER A 268 9.84 -23.28 4.32
C SER A 268 9.90 -24.79 4.17
N TYR A 269 10.83 -25.33 3.38
CA TYR A 269 11.09 -26.77 3.32
C TYR A 269 11.37 -27.36 4.72
N GLY A 270 12.09 -26.63 5.57
CA GLY A 270 12.33 -26.97 6.97
C GLY A 270 11.12 -26.88 7.92
N GLY A 271 9.93 -26.49 7.43
CA GLY A 271 8.70 -26.39 8.22
C GLY A 271 8.40 -25.01 8.78
N ILE A 272 9.16 -23.98 8.40
CA ILE A 272 9.05 -22.63 8.95
C ILE A 272 8.33 -21.72 7.94
N PRO A 273 7.16 -21.15 8.27
CA PRO A 273 6.52 -20.15 7.40
C PRO A 273 7.47 -18.99 7.13
N SER A 274 7.73 -18.75 5.85
CA SER A 274 8.77 -17.81 5.40
C SER A 274 8.26 -16.82 4.35
N LEU A 275 8.95 -15.69 4.26
CA LEU A 275 8.68 -14.67 3.25
C LEU A 275 9.94 -14.05 2.66
N THR A 276 9.75 -13.36 1.54
CA THR A 276 10.64 -12.29 1.07
C THR A 276 9.81 -11.05 0.71
N ALA A 277 10.45 -9.89 0.62
CA ALA A 277 9.84 -8.64 0.19
C ALA A 277 10.71 -7.97 -0.85
N THR A 278 10.10 -7.48 -1.93
CA THR A 278 10.80 -6.96 -3.11
C THR A 278 9.96 -5.93 -3.88
N SER A 279 10.43 -5.52 -5.06
CA SER A 279 9.72 -4.71 -6.05
C SER A 279 9.90 -5.32 -7.45
N GLY A 280 9.32 -4.76 -8.51
CA GLY A 280 9.31 -5.31 -9.88
C GLY A 280 10.65 -5.87 -10.40
N PRO A 281 11.80 -5.17 -10.25
CA PRO A 281 13.10 -5.71 -10.68
C PRO A 281 13.49 -6.98 -9.94
N GLY A 282 13.26 -7.01 -8.62
CA GLY A 282 13.58 -8.17 -7.80
C GLY A 282 12.59 -9.31 -8.00
N LEU A 283 11.30 -9.03 -8.23
CA LEU A 283 10.32 -10.04 -8.64
C LEU A 283 10.79 -10.74 -9.92
N SER A 284 11.32 -9.99 -10.90
CA SER A 284 11.85 -10.55 -12.15
C SER A 284 12.98 -11.55 -11.92
N LEU A 285 13.84 -11.31 -10.92
CA LEU A 285 14.90 -12.25 -10.53
C LEU A 285 14.34 -13.48 -9.79
N MET A 286 13.28 -13.30 -8.99
CA MET A 286 12.68 -14.38 -8.19
C MET A 286 11.83 -15.36 -9.00
N ILE A 287 11.50 -15.08 -10.27
CA ILE A 287 10.63 -15.92 -11.11
C ILE A 287 11.07 -17.39 -11.15
N GLU A 288 12.37 -17.66 -11.26
CA GLU A 288 12.90 -19.03 -11.26
C GLU A 288 12.65 -19.75 -9.93
N GLY A 289 12.94 -19.07 -8.81
CA GLY A 289 12.67 -19.60 -7.46
C GLY A 289 11.18 -19.81 -7.19
N LEU A 290 10.32 -18.94 -7.71
CA LEU A 290 8.87 -19.14 -7.65
C LEU A 290 8.42 -20.39 -8.43
N GLY A 291 9.01 -20.64 -9.60
CA GLY A 291 8.79 -21.88 -10.35
C GLY A 291 9.19 -23.12 -9.56
N LEU A 292 10.35 -23.08 -8.88
CA LEU A 292 10.77 -24.15 -7.96
C LEU A 292 9.77 -24.34 -6.82
N ALA A 293 9.28 -23.26 -6.21
CA ALA A 293 8.30 -23.35 -5.12
C ALA A 293 6.97 -23.97 -5.58
N VAL A 294 6.52 -23.68 -6.81
CA VAL A 294 5.34 -24.33 -7.41
C VAL A 294 5.59 -25.82 -7.64
N GLY A 295 6.68 -26.16 -8.34
CA GLY A 295 7.01 -27.56 -8.67
C GLY A 295 7.17 -28.41 -7.42
N ALA A 296 7.92 -27.91 -6.43
CA ALA A 296 8.18 -28.62 -5.19
C ALA A 296 7.06 -28.52 -4.13
N GLU A 297 5.98 -27.78 -4.42
CA GLU A 297 4.85 -27.50 -3.52
C GLU A 297 5.31 -26.96 -2.15
N ILE A 298 6.15 -25.92 -2.19
CA ILE A 298 6.69 -25.25 -1.01
C ILE A 298 5.91 -23.95 -0.78
N PRO A 299 5.25 -23.79 0.39
CA PRO A 299 4.54 -22.56 0.70
C PRO A 299 5.51 -21.40 0.91
N LEU A 300 5.19 -20.25 0.36
CA LEU A 300 6.06 -19.08 0.37
C LEU A 300 5.25 -17.81 0.16
N VAL A 301 5.60 -16.73 0.85
CA VAL A 301 5.01 -15.41 0.60
C VAL A 301 6.04 -14.47 -0.01
N VAL A 302 5.71 -13.85 -1.14
CA VAL A 302 6.50 -12.80 -1.78
C VAL A 302 5.71 -11.51 -1.76
N ILE A 303 6.14 -10.51 -1.00
CA ILE A 303 5.50 -9.19 -0.99
C ILE A 303 6.18 -8.34 -2.08
N ASN A 304 5.47 -8.08 -3.18
CA ASN A 304 5.91 -7.16 -4.24
C ASN A 304 5.29 -5.78 -4.01
N VAL A 305 6.10 -4.82 -3.54
CA VAL A 305 5.68 -3.42 -3.45
C VAL A 305 6.03 -2.74 -4.77
N MET A 306 5.05 -2.68 -5.68
CA MET A 306 5.20 -2.19 -7.04
C MET A 306 5.61 -0.71 -7.07
N ARG A 307 6.37 -0.34 -8.09
CA ARG A 307 6.84 1.04 -8.34
C ARG A 307 6.90 1.30 -9.85
N GLY A 308 7.13 2.54 -10.26
CA GLY A 308 7.23 2.88 -11.69
C GLY A 308 8.29 2.06 -12.40
N GLY A 309 7.91 1.33 -13.45
CA GLY A 309 8.79 0.57 -14.35
C GLY A 309 8.92 1.23 -15.73
N PRO A 310 9.45 0.50 -16.75
CA PRO A 310 10.14 -0.79 -16.69
C PRO A 310 11.59 -0.66 -16.20
N SER A 311 12.27 -1.79 -16.01
CA SER A 311 13.67 -1.85 -15.52
C SER A 311 13.80 -1.11 -14.18
N THR A 312 14.84 -0.31 -13.97
CA THR A 312 14.98 0.52 -12.75
C THR A 312 13.77 1.44 -12.55
N GLY A 313 13.24 1.98 -13.65
CA GLY A 313 12.08 2.86 -13.70
C GLY A 313 12.19 4.09 -12.79
N ILE A 314 11.12 4.37 -12.03
CA ILE A 314 11.02 5.50 -11.10
C ILE A 314 10.79 4.95 -9.68
N PRO A 315 11.85 4.65 -8.92
CA PRO A 315 11.74 3.90 -7.67
C PRO A 315 10.86 4.53 -6.59
N THR A 316 10.71 5.86 -6.63
CA THR A 316 9.99 6.66 -5.62
C THR A 316 8.57 7.02 -6.04
N LYS A 317 8.04 6.40 -7.12
CA LYS A 317 6.71 6.70 -7.65
C LYS A 317 5.85 5.45 -7.81
N PRO A 318 4.53 5.57 -7.62
CA PRO A 318 3.62 4.43 -7.68
C PRO A 318 3.23 4.09 -9.11
N GLU A 319 3.13 2.80 -9.37
CA GLU A 319 2.54 2.24 -10.58
C GLU A 319 2.09 0.80 -10.29
N GLN A 320 0.99 0.36 -10.90
CA GLN A 320 0.43 -0.99 -10.78
C GLN A 320 0.76 -1.82 -12.04
N SER A 321 2.04 -1.79 -12.46
CA SER A 321 2.51 -2.36 -13.74
C SER A 321 3.05 -3.79 -13.67
N ASP A 322 3.16 -4.36 -12.46
CA ASP A 322 3.71 -5.71 -12.28
C ASP A 322 2.63 -6.79 -12.28
N PHE A 323 1.35 -6.45 -12.53
CA PHE A 323 0.25 -7.42 -12.53
C PHE A 323 0.52 -8.61 -13.45
N ASN A 324 0.91 -8.37 -14.70
CA ASN A 324 1.22 -9.43 -15.66
C ASN A 324 2.47 -10.21 -15.26
N ALA A 325 3.48 -9.57 -14.69
CA ALA A 325 4.68 -10.27 -14.21
C ALA A 325 4.33 -11.19 -13.02
N ALA A 326 3.42 -10.76 -12.16
CA ALA A 326 2.93 -11.58 -11.06
C ALA A 326 2.07 -12.74 -11.57
N VAL A 327 1.09 -12.48 -12.46
CA VAL A 327 0.10 -13.49 -12.90
C VAL A 327 0.64 -14.46 -13.96
N TYR A 328 1.50 -13.98 -14.87
CA TYR A 328 1.94 -14.71 -16.06
C TYR A 328 3.47 -14.79 -16.20
N GLY A 329 4.24 -14.37 -15.20
CA GLY A 329 5.70 -14.31 -15.28
C GLY A 329 6.42 -15.64 -15.10
N LEU A 330 5.78 -16.63 -14.47
CA LEU A 330 6.38 -17.96 -14.24
C LEU A 330 6.45 -18.75 -15.56
N HIS A 331 7.50 -19.55 -15.71
CA HIS A 331 7.69 -20.40 -16.90
C HIS A 331 6.91 -21.72 -16.76
N GLY A 332 6.34 -22.19 -17.87
CA GLY A 332 5.45 -23.36 -17.89
C GLY A 332 4.08 -23.09 -17.24
N ASP A 333 3.26 -24.13 -17.12
CA ASP A 333 1.99 -24.07 -16.40
C ASP A 333 2.24 -24.15 -14.89
N ALA A 334 2.41 -22.98 -14.27
CA ALA A 334 2.83 -22.84 -12.89
C ALA A 334 1.71 -22.23 -12.01
N PRO A 335 0.74 -23.03 -11.53
CA PRO A 335 -0.37 -22.54 -10.70
C PRO A 335 0.15 -21.99 -9.37
N HIS A 336 -0.17 -20.73 -9.11
CA HIS A 336 0.20 -20.01 -7.90
C HIS A 336 -0.88 -18.98 -7.55
N ILE A 337 -0.76 -18.32 -6.41
CA ILE A 337 -1.76 -17.38 -5.92
C ILE A 337 -1.22 -15.96 -6.00
N VAL A 338 -2.05 -15.02 -6.45
CA VAL A 338 -1.75 -13.59 -6.45
C VAL A 338 -2.87 -12.85 -5.72
N VAL A 339 -2.52 -12.08 -4.71
CA VAL A 339 -3.44 -11.21 -3.96
C VAL A 339 -2.96 -9.77 -3.95
N ALA A 340 -3.83 -8.80 -3.71
CA ALA A 340 -3.47 -7.38 -3.68
C ALA A 340 -4.12 -6.61 -2.53
N ALA A 341 -3.36 -5.72 -1.90
CA ALA A 341 -3.86 -4.84 -0.85
C ALA A 341 -4.47 -3.56 -1.42
N SER A 342 -5.58 -3.09 -0.83
CA SER A 342 -6.33 -1.92 -1.32
C SER A 342 -6.10 -0.63 -0.53
N SER A 343 -5.55 -0.73 0.68
CA SER A 343 -5.31 0.39 1.60
C SER A 343 -4.19 0.09 2.60
N VAL A 344 -3.76 1.11 3.36
CA VAL A 344 -2.75 0.96 4.43
C VAL A 344 -3.17 -0.10 5.46
N ALA A 345 -4.42 -0.08 5.93
CA ALA A 345 -4.90 -1.07 6.89
C ALA A 345 -5.04 -2.46 6.25
N ASP A 346 -5.47 -2.50 4.99
CA ASP A 346 -5.66 -3.75 4.24
C ASP A 346 -4.34 -4.46 3.93
N CYS A 347 -3.19 -3.76 3.91
CA CYS A 347 -1.88 -4.39 3.82
C CYS A 347 -1.64 -5.43 4.94
N ALA A 348 -2.11 -5.15 6.17
CA ALA A 348 -1.99 -6.11 7.27
C ALA A 348 -2.90 -7.31 7.08
N TYR A 349 -4.14 -7.06 6.67
CA TYR A 349 -5.12 -8.11 6.43
C TYR A 349 -4.71 -9.04 5.29
N THR A 350 -4.42 -8.47 4.12
CA THR A 350 -4.06 -9.21 2.91
C THR A 350 -2.76 -9.98 3.09
N THR A 351 -1.75 -9.42 3.77
CA THR A 351 -0.52 -10.17 4.05
C THR A 351 -0.76 -11.31 5.05
N GLN A 352 -1.58 -11.10 6.07
CA GLN A 352 -1.94 -12.17 7.01
C GLN A 352 -2.69 -13.31 6.29
N TRP A 353 -3.62 -12.95 5.40
CA TRP A 353 -4.36 -13.90 4.58
C TRP A 353 -3.44 -14.64 3.62
N ALA A 354 -2.47 -13.96 3.00
CA ALA A 354 -1.49 -14.58 2.12
C ALA A 354 -0.66 -15.67 2.82
N VAL A 355 -0.25 -15.46 4.08
CA VAL A 355 0.45 -16.50 4.85
C VAL A 355 -0.46 -17.70 5.09
N HIS A 356 -1.73 -17.47 5.41
CA HIS A 356 -2.72 -18.54 5.54
C HIS A 356 -2.91 -19.31 4.25
N LEU A 357 -3.10 -18.61 3.13
CA LEU A 357 -3.25 -19.22 1.80
C LEU A 357 -2.02 -20.05 1.45
N ALA A 358 -0.82 -19.50 1.61
CA ALA A 358 0.43 -20.20 1.29
C ALA A 358 0.51 -21.51 2.06
N GLU A 359 0.40 -21.47 3.39
CA GLU A 359 0.54 -22.64 4.24
C GLU A 359 -0.58 -23.66 4.05
N ALA A 360 -1.83 -23.22 3.88
CA ALA A 360 -2.99 -24.10 3.68
C ALA A 360 -2.95 -24.78 2.31
N THR A 361 -2.40 -24.10 1.29
CA THR A 361 -2.33 -24.60 -0.10
C THR A 361 -0.94 -25.09 -0.50
N GLN A 362 0.07 -25.07 0.36
CA GLN A 362 1.44 -25.47 -0.03
C GLN A 362 1.89 -24.86 -1.38
N ALA A 363 1.57 -23.59 -1.60
CA ALA A 363 1.80 -22.89 -2.85
C ALA A 363 2.42 -21.51 -2.58
N PRO A 364 3.20 -20.97 -3.53
CA PRO A 364 3.66 -19.60 -3.42
C PRO A 364 2.50 -18.61 -3.60
N VAL A 365 2.51 -17.57 -2.77
CA VAL A 365 1.56 -16.45 -2.81
C VAL A 365 2.32 -15.15 -3.03
N ILE A 366 1.99 -14.44 -4.10
CA ILE A 366 2.51 -13.11 -4.38
C ILE A 366 1.50 -12.08 -3.85
N VAL A 367 1.96 -11.18 -2.98
CA VAL A 367 1.17 -10.06 -2.44
C VAL A 367 1.57 -8.80 -3.16
N LEU A 368 0.65 -8.23 -3.94
CA LEU A 368 0.83 -6.95 -4.61
C LEU A 368 0.40 -5.80 -3.69
N SER A 369 1.34 -4.88 -3.50
CA SER A 369 1.13 -3.54 -2.95
C SER A 369 1.78 -2.56 -3.92
N ASP A 370 1.77 -1.27 -3.64
CA ASP A 370 2.50 -0.27 -4.44
C ASP A 370 3.15 0.79 -3.56
N GLN A 371 4.03 1.58 -4.18
CA GLN A 371 4.77 2.65 -3.50
C GLN A 371 3.84 3.64 -2.78
N PHE A 372 2.64 3.90 -3.30
CA PHE A 372 1.70 4.85 -2.71
C PHE A 372 1.20 4.32 -1.37
N ILE A 373 0.53 3.17 -1.33
CA ILE A 373 0.02 2.63 -0.05
C ILE A 373 1.14 2.10 0.84
N GLY A 374 2.23 1.58 0.27
CA GLY A 374 3.37 1.03 1.01
C GLY A 374 4.03 2.07 1.91
N GLN A 375 4.35 3.25 1.37
CA GLN A 375 5.02 4.33 2.13
C GLN A 375 4.06 5.36 2.72
N ALA A 376 2.78 5.34 2.35
CA ALA A 376 1.75 6.12 3.03
C ALA A 376 1.73 5.79 4.52
N ILE A 377 1.62 6.82 5.37
CA ILE A 377 1.35 6.67 6.81
C ILE A 377 -0.08 7.12 7.04
N ALA A 378 -0.92 6.25 7.59
CA ALA A 378 -2.31 6.56 7.88
C ALA A 378 -2.59 6.52 9.39
N VAL A 379 -3.54 7.36 9.81
CA VAL A 379 -4.23 7.21 11.08
C VAL A 379 -5.43 6.30 10.83
N VAL A 380 -5.43 5.12 11.44
CA VAL A 380 -6.45 4.09 11.24
C VAL A 380 -7.00 3.63 12.58
N ASP A 381 -8.18 3.05 12.56
CA ASP A 381 -8.69 2.30 13.71
C ASP A 381 -7.79 1.07 13.99
N PRO A 382 -7.79 0.52 15.21
CA PRO A 382 -7.03 -0.68 15.51
C PRO A 382 -7.32 -1.79 14.52
N ILE A 383 -6.26 -2.26 13.84
CA ILE A 383 -6.42 -3.29 12.83
C ILE A 383 -6.80 -4.60 13.53
N ALA A 384 -8.03 -5.04 13.29
CA ALA A 384 -8.56 -6.27 13.84
C ALA A 384 -7.61 -7.45 13.57
N ASN A 385 -7.39 -8.28 14.59
CA ASN A 385 -6.63 -9.51 14.41
C ASN A 385 -7.57 -10.63 13.97
N ILE A 386 -7.60 -10.90 12.67
CA ILE A 386 -8.44 -11.96 12.11
C ILE A 386 -7.73 -13.29 12.32
N LYS A 387 -8.39 -14.23 13.00
CA LYS A 387 -7.79 -15.54 13.29
C LYS A 387 -7.93 -16.44 12.06
N PHE A 388 -6.99 -16.33 11.14
CA PHE A 388 -6.71 -17.42 10.21
C PHE A 388 -5.95 -18.50 10.96
N LEU A 389 -6.51 -19.71 11.04
CA LEU A 389 -5.78 -20.85 11.60
C LEU A 389 -4.83 -21.35 10.51
N THR A 390 -3.62 -20.80 10.47
CA THR A 390 -2.54 -21.26 9.58
C THR A 390 -2.18 -22.70 9.94
N GLN A 391 -2.46 -23.66 9.06
CA GLN A 391 -2.01 -25.05 9.25
C GLN A 391 -1.57 -25.66 7.93
N ARG A 392 -0.26 -25.81 7.78
CA ARG A 392 0.32 -26.72 6.80
C ARG A 392 -0.12 -28.14 7.12
N LYS A 393 -0.60 -28.86 6.10
CA LYS A 393 -0.91 -30.29 6.22
C LYS A 393 0.38 -31.09 6.40
N LEU A 394 0.73 -31.40 7.64
CA LEU A 394 1.90 -32.21 7.98
C LEU A 394 1.57 -33.70 7.94
N ALA A 395 2.56 -34.52 7.62
CA ALA A 395 2.44 -35.97 7.73
C ALA A 395 2.35 -36.37 9.21
N THR A 396 1.27 -37.07 9.59
CA THR A 396 1.07 -37.59 10.95
C THR A 396 1.39 -39.09 11.08
N ALA A 397 1.36 -39.82 9.97
CA ALA A 397 1.74 -41.21 9.88
C ALA A 397 2.57 -41.38 8.61
N ILE A 398 3.78 -41.90 8.77
CA ILE A 398 4.73 -42.13 7.69
C ILE A 398 5.03 -43.62 7.69
N ASP A 399 4.75 -44.27 6.57
CA ASP A 399 5.07 -45.67 6.33
C ASP A 399 6.18 -45.81 5.27
N GLU A 400 6.58 -47.04 4.97
CA GLU A 400 7.64 -47.35 4.01
C GLU A 400 7.34 -46.88 2.58
N ASN A 401 6.08 -46.58 2.26
CA ASN A 401 5.62 -46.18 0.93
C ASN A 401 5.13 -44.72 0.89
N PHE A 402 5.55 -43.88 1.84
CA PHE A 402 5.09 -42.50 1.92
C PHE A 402 5.29 -41.73 0.61
N GLN A 403 4.22 -41.08 0.12
CA GLN A 403 4.20 -40.35 -1.14
C GLN A 403 4.07 -38.85 -0.86
N ARG A 404 5.18 -38.10 -0.89
CA ARG A 404 5.18 -36.64 -0.66
C ARG A 404 4.21 -35.92 -1.59
N TYR A 405 4.10 -36.37 -2.82
CA TYR A 405 3.28 -35.78 -3.87
C TYR A 405 2.05 -36.63 -4.19
N ALA A 406 1.50 -37.31 -3.18
CA ALA A 406 0.29 -38.12 -3.30
C ALA A 406 -0.86 -37.37 -3.99
N LEU A 407 -1.54 -38.04 -4.91
CA LEU A 407 -2.74 -37.52 -5.56
C LEU A 407 -3.92 -37.59 -4.59
N THR A 408 -4.26 -36.45 -3.98
CA THR A 408 -5.41 -36.33 -3.07
C THR A 408 -6.57 -35.60 -3.75
N ALA A 409 -7.78 -35.80 -3.23
CA ALA A 409 -8.98 -35.15 -3.77
C ALA A 409 -8.90 -33.61 -3.70
N ASP A 410 -8.34 -33.09 -2.60
CA ASP A 410 -8.09 -31.66 -2.35
C ASP A 410 -6.81 -31.14 -3.04
N GLY A 411 -6.01 -32.01 -3.65
CA GLY A 411 -4.69 -31.67 -4.20
C GLY A 411 -3.61 -31.40 -3.13
N ILE A 412 -3.93 -31.40 -1.84
CA ILE A 412 -2.99 -31.17 -0.72
C ILE A 412 -2.39 -32.49 -0.22
N SER A 413 -1.17 -32.80 -0.64
CA SER A 413 -0.42 -33.92 -0.08
C SER A 413 0.14 -33.58 1.31
N PRO A 414 0.13 -34.50 2.30
CA PRO A 414 0.83 -34.28 3.56
C PRO A 414 2.34 -34.05 3.34
N MET A 415 2.92 -33.09 4.06
CA MET A 415 4.34 -32.78 3.99
C MET A 415 5.08 -33.34 5.21
N PRO A 416 6.10 -34.20 5.05
CA PRO A 416 6.99 -34.55 6.13
C PRO A 416 8.03 -33.45 6.32
N LEU A 417 8.48 -33.25 7.56
CA LEU A 417 9.55 -32.31 7.87
C LEU A 417 10.90 -33.04 7.92
N PRO A 418 12.00 -32.35 7.57
CA PRO A 418 13.35 -32.90 7.76
C PRO A 418 13.54 -33.43 9.20
N GLY A 419 14.06 -34.65 9.31
CA GLY A 419 14.26 -35.33 10.60
C GLY A 419 13.12 -36.29 10.99
N MET A 420 11.99 -36.31 10.30
CA MET A 420 10.94 -37.32 10.51
C MET A 420 11.34 -38.68 9.91
N PRO A 421 11.43 -39.77 10.70
CA PRO A 421 11.79 -41.09 10.19
C PRO A 421 10.81 -41.60 9.12
N GLY A 422 11.35 -42.15 8.02
CA GLY A 422 10.58 -42.68 6.89
C GLY A 422 10.07 -41.62 5.91
N GLY A 423 10.18 -40.33 6.26
CA GLY A 423 9.64 -39.21 5.48
C GLY A 423 10.65 -38.61 4.51
N GLN A 424 11.69 -39.36 4.14
CA GLN A 424 12.76 -38.83 3.29
C GLN A 424 12.25 -38.60 1.86
N TYR A 425 12.48 -37.42 1.33
CA TYR A 425 12.18 -37.09 -0.06
C TYR A 425 13.09 -35.95 -0.53
N THR A 426 13.17 -35.76 -1.84
CA THR A 426 13.80 -34.59 -2.45
C THR A 426 12.71 -33.67 -2.99
N ALA A 427 12.69 -32.43 -2.52
CA ALA A 427 11.93 -31.36 -3.15
C ALA A 427 12.74 -30.80 -4.32
N ASP A 428 12.39 -31.20 -5.54
CA ASP A 428 13.08 -30.84 -6.78
C ASP A 428 12.18 -29.97 -7.68
N GLY A 429 12.78 -29.20 -8.59
CA GLY A 429 12.09 -28.52 -9.67
C GLY A 429 11.80 -29.42 -10.88
N LEU A 430 12.41 -30.61 -10.94
CA LEU A 430 12.05 -31.63 -11.93
C LEU A 430 10.62 -32.15 -11.72
N GLU A 431 9.94 -32.48 -12.82
CA GLU A 431 8.68 -33.23 -12.74
C GLU A 431 8.91 -34.59 -12.08
N HIS A 432 7.91 -35.09 -11.35
CA HIS A 432 8.10 -36.22 -10.45
C HIS A 432 6.87 -37.11 -10.31
N THR A 433 7.14 -38.38 -10.01
CA THR A 433 6.14 -39.31 -9.51
C THR A 433 5.57 -38.84 -8.16
N THR A 434 4.49 -39.47 -7.68
CA THR A 434 3.95 -39.24 -6.34
C THR A 434 4.97 -39.45 -5.21
N GLY A 435 6.01 -40.24 -5.47
CA GLY A 435 7.07 -40.59 -4.54
C GLY A 435 8.29 -39.67 -4.60
N ALA A 436 8.18 -38.51 -5.25
CA ALA A 436 9.27 -37.53 -5.40
C ALA A 436 10.47 -38.03 -6.22
N THR A 437 10.28 -39.07 -7.06
CA THR A 437 11.31 -39.51 -8.02
C THR A 437 11.12 -38.77 -9.35
N PRO A 438 12.17 -38.18 -9.95
CA PRO A 438 12.08 -37.54 -11.25
C PRO A 438 11.45 -38.43 -12.32
N SER A 439 10.53 -37.88 -13.10
CA SER A 439 9.80 -38.61 -14.14
C SER A 439 9.67 -37.80 -15.42
N GLY A 440 9.83 -38.50 -16.55
CA GLY A 440 9.51 -37.98 -17.88
C GLY A 440 8.26 -38.62 -18.50
N LEU A 441 7.47 -39.34 -17.69
CA LEU A 441 6.25 -40.00 -18.15
C LEU A 441 5.11 -38.99 -18.28
N VAL A 442 4.31 -39.15 -19.35
CA VAL A 442 3.16 -38.27 -19.63
C VAL A 442 2.13 -38.31 -18.51
N ASP A 443 1.82 -39.52 -18.00
CA ASP A 443 0.80 -39.70 -16.97
C ASP A 443 1.17 -39.02 -15.66
N ASP A 444 2.44 -39.07 -15.25
CA ASP A 444 2.93 -38.37 -14.05
C ASP A 444 2.82 -36.85 -14.23
N HIS A 445 3.24 -36.34 -15.40
CA HIS A 445 3.21 -34.92 -15.70
C HIS A 445 1.79 -34.35 -15.67
N VAL A 446 0.84 -35.00 -16.36
CA VAL A 446 -0.57 -34.60 -16.36
C VAL A 446 -1.15 -34.65 -14.94
N ALA A 447 -0.92 -35.76 -14.22
CA ALA A 447 -1.48 -35.94 -12.90
C ALA A 447 -0.98 -34.89 -11.90
N GLN A 448 0.32 -34.55 -11.93
CA GLN A 448 0.88 -33.54 -11.03
C GLN A 448 0.48 -32.11 -11.43
N LEU A 449 0.41 -31.79 -12.72
CA LEU A 449 -0.10 -30.49 -13.18
C LEU A 449 -1.55 -30.27 -12.71
N ASP A 450 -2.43 -31.24 -12.99
CA ASP A 450 -3.84 -31.18 -12.59
C ASP A 450 -3.99 -31.05 -11.08
N LYS A 451 -3.16 -31.78 -10.32
CA LYS A 451 -3.17 -31.72 -8.86
C LYS A 451 -2.74 -30.35 -8.34
N ARG A 452 -1.64 -29.78 -8.86
CA ARG A 452 -1.13 -28.46 -8.46
C ARG A 452 -2.14 -27.35 -8.78
N ALA A 453 -2.83 -27.43 -9.92
CA ALA A 453 -3.87 -26.48 -10.32
C ALA A 453 -5.13 -26.60 -9.44
N ARG A 454 -5.70 -27.81 -9.34
CA ARG A 454 -6.91 -28.09 -8.54
C ARG A 454 -6.80 -27.59 -7.11
N LYS A 455 -5.60 -27.70 -6.54
CA LYS A 455 -5.30 -27.29 -5.17
C LYS A 455 -5.68 -25.84 -4.86
N ILE A 456 -5.40 -24.93 -5.79
CA ILE A 456 -5.70 -23.50 -5.63
C ILE A 456 -7.07 -23.16 -6.22
N GLU A 457 -7.46 -23.80 -7.33
CA GLU A 457 -8.73 -23.53 -8.00
C GLU A 457 -9.94 -23.98 -7.17
N ALA A 458 -9.84 -25.11 -6.48
CA ALA A 458 -10.88 -25.64 -5.61
C ALA A 458 -10.82 -25.11 -4.17
N PHE A 459 -9.87 -24.23 -3.86
CA PHE A 459 -9.75 -23.64 -2.52
C PHE A 459 -10.90 -22.65 -2.27
N ASP A 460 -11.53 -22.73 -1.10
CA ASP A 460 -12.58 -21.78 -0.73
C ASP A 460 -11.96 -20.47 -0.21
N TYR A 461 -11.87 -19.48 -1.10
CA TYR A 461 -11.44 -18.13 -0.76
C TYR A 461 -12.49 -17.32 0.03
N GLY A 462 -13.68 -17.87 0.28
CA GLY A 462 -14.78 -17.22 0.98
C GLY A 462 -15.15 -15.87 0.35
N GLN A 463 -15.54 -14.92 1.20
CA GLN A 463 -15.83 -13.53 0.82
C GLN A 463 -14.57 -12.67 0.64
N HIS A 464 -13.37 -13.23 0.82
CA HIS A 464 -12.13 -12.44 0.88
C HIS A 464 -11.60 -12.07 -0.50
N TRP A 465 -12.08 -12.74 -1.55
CA TRP A 465 -11.66 -12.56 -2.94
C TRP A 465 -11.87 -11.14 -3.47
N ALA A 466 -12.93 -10.45 -3.03
CA ALA A 466 -13.21 -9.07 -3.41
C ALA A 466 -14.05 -8.36 -2.34
N GLU A 467 -13.95 -7.03 -2.32
CA GLU A 467 -14.91 -6.16 -1.65
C GLU A 467 -15.93 -5.67 -2.69
N ILE A 468 -17.22 -5.90 -2.43
CA ILE A 468 -18.30 -5.49 -3.32
C ILE A 468 -19.19 -4.50 -2.58
N GLU A 469 -19.41 -3.33 -3.17
CA GLU A 469 -20.22 -2.25 -2.59
C GLU A 469 -21.27 -1.78 -3.61
N GLY A 470 -22.51 -1.60 -3.15
CA GLY A 470 -23.60 -1.14 -4.02
C GLY A 470 -24.19 -2.23 -4.93
N ASP A 471 -25.29 -1.87 -5.61
CA ASP A 471 -26.17 -2.75 -6.39
C ASP A 471 -26.53 -2.13 -7.76
N GLY A 472 -25.70 -1.22 -8.26
CA GLY A 472 -25.91 -0.48 -9.51
C GLY A 472 -25.79 -1.32 -10.80
N GLU A 473 -26.51 -0.89 -11.84
CA GLU A 473 -26.39 -1.45 -13.22
C GLU A 473 -25.10 -0.99 -13.92
N LEU A 474 -24.52 0.13 -13.47
CA LEU A 474 -23.15 0.55 -13.80
C LEU A 474 -22.21 0.04 -12.71
N ALA A 475 -21.21 -0.76 -13.09
CA ALA A 475 -20.17 -1.23 -12.19
C ALA A 475 -18.79 -0.66 -12.51
N VAL A 476 -17.98 -0.45 -11.48
CA VAL A 476 -16.56 -0.19 -11.58
C VAL A 476 -15.80 -1.36 -11.00
N LEU A 477 -14.86 -1.91 -11.76
CA LEU A 477 -13.97 -2.98 -11.32
C LEU A 477 -12.54 -2.46 -11.24
N THR A 478 -11.92 -2.61 -10.08
CA THR A 478 -10.58 -2.08 -9.77
C THR A 478 -9.86 -3.00 -8.79
N TRP A 479 -8.61 -2.67 -8.49
CA TRP A 479 -7.78 -3.35 -7.49
C TRP A 479 -6.68 -2.40 -6.98
N GLY A 480 -5.98 -2.81 -5.92
CA GLY A 480 -4.82 -2.07 -5.43
C GLY A 480 -5.17 -0.71 -4.84
N SER A 481 -4.19 0.20 -4.80
CA SER A 481 -4.36 1.56 -4.27
C SER A 481 -5.44 2.40 -4.97
N THR A 482 -5.75 2.08 -6.22
CA THR A 482 -6.80 2.77 -7.01
C THR A 482 -8.20 2.61 -6.38
N THR A 483 -8.42 1.53 -5.62
CA THR A 483 -9.71 1.20 -4.98
C THR A 483 -10.32 2.35 -4.19
N ASN A 484 -9.54 2.97 -3.29
CA ASN A 484 -10.08 3.98 -2.39
C ASN A 484 -10.37 5.31 -3.10
N THR A 485 -9.63 5.62 -4.16
CA THR A 485 -9.92 6.77 -5.02
C THR A 485 -11.23 6.56 -5.76
N VAL A 486 -11.48 5.36 -6.30
CA VAL A 486 -12.74 5.00 -6.96
C VAL A 486 -13.91 5.07 -5.98
N ARG A 487 -13.74 4.49 -4.78
CA ARG A 487 -14.75 4.51 -3.72
C ARG A 487 -15.15 5.94 -3.35
N GLU A 488 -14.17 6.83 -3.19
CA GLU A 488 -14.46 8.23 -2.91
C GLU A 488 -15.14 8.94 -4.09
N ALA A 489 -14.74 8.65 -5.33
CA ALA A 489 -15.39 9.17 -6.52
C ALA A 489 -16.87 8.79 -6.60
N ILE A 490 -17.19 7.53 -6.34
CA ILE A 490 -18.58 7.04 -6.28
C ILE A 490 -19.33 7.73 -5.14
N GLY A 491 -18.70 7.87 -3.96
CA GLY A 491 -19.29 8.58 -2.83
C GLY A 491 -19.66 10.03 -3.13
N ARG A 492 -18.83 10.75 -3.90
CA ARG A 492 -19.11 12.13 -4.34
C ARG A 492 -20.29 12.23 -5.31
N LEU A 493 -20.53 11.18 -6.09
CA LEU A 493 -21.63 11.10 -7.05
C LEU A 493 -22.94 10.60 -6.45
N ALA A 494 -22.93 10.10 -5.21
CA ALA A 494 -24.07 9.41 -4.61
C ALA A 494 -25.37 10.24 -4.56
N ASN A 495 -25.26 11.58 -4.47
CA ASN A 495 -26.41 12.49 -4.50
C ASN A 495 -26.70 13.07 -5.89
N ASP A 496 -25.74 12.99 -6.81
CA ASP A 496 -25.81 13.63 -8.14
C ASP A 496 -26.40 12.70 -9.20
N LEU A 497 -26.18 11.39 -9.07
CA LEU A 497 -26.64 10.40 -10.03
C LEU A 497 -27.92 9.72 -9.56
N LYS A 498 -28.88 9.58 -10.48
CA LYS A 498 -30.07 8.75 -10.25
C LYS A 498 -29.73 7.26 -10.26
N ALA A 499 -28.73 6.87 -11.05
CA ALA A 499 -28.23 5.51 -11.12
C ALA A 499 -27.22 5.27 -9.99
N LYS A 500 -27.41 4.20 -9.22
CA LYS A 500 -26.40 3.72 -8.29
C LYS A 500 -25.24 3.11 -9.06
N ILE A 501 -24.04 3.19 -8.50
CA ILE A 501 -22.82 2.57 -9.06
C ILE A 501 -22.40 1.43 -8.12
N LYS A 502 -22.14 0.25 -8.70
CA LYS A 502 -21.55 -0.90 -8.01
C LYS A 502 -20.02 -0.81 -8.08
N LEU A 503 -19.32 -1.07 -6.98
CA LEU A 503 -17.86 -1.19 -6.93
C LEU A 503 -17.49 -2.66 -6.67
N ILE A 504 -16.62 -3.21 -7.51
CA ILE A 504 -16.01 -4.53 -7.34
C ILE A 504 -14.50 -4.31 -7.20
N SER A 505 -13.98 -4.42 -5.99
CA SER A 505 -12.56 -4.27 -5.69
C SER A 505 -11.91 -5.63 -5.44
N LEU A 506 -11.05 -6.07 -6.36
CA LEU A 506 -10.41 -7.37 -6.26
C LEU A 506 -9.28 -7.38 -5.21
N ARG A 507 -9.30 -8.40 -4.36
CA ARG A 507 -8.19 -8.77 -3.46
C ARG A 507 -7.51 -10.04 -3.93
N LEU A 508 -8.24 -11.04 -4.41
CA LEU A 508 -7.70 -12.21 -5.12
C LEU A 508 -7.65 -11.90 -6.61
N LEU A 509 -6.46 -11.99 -7.18
CA LEU A 509 -6.22 -11.75 -8.61
C LEU A 509 -6.03 -13.08 -9.37
N LEU A 510 -5.32 -14.03 -8.76
CA LEU A 510 -5.11 -15.39 -9.27
C LEU A 510 -5.23 -16.38 -8.10
N PRO A 511 -5.93 -17.53 -8.27
CA PRO A 511 -6.64 -17.98 -9.47
C PRO A 511 -7.86 -17.12 -9.82
N ALA A 512 -8.25 -17.14 -11.10
CA ALA A 512 -9.51 -16.53 -11.53
C ALA A 512 -10.71 -17.20 -10.82
N GLN A 513 -11.81 -16.45 -10.65
CA GLN A 513 -13.02 -16.93 -9.96
C GLN A 513 -14.28 -16.73 -10.82
N PRO A 514 -14.47 -17.50 -11.92
CA PRO A 514 -15.52 -17.23 -12.90
C PRO A 514 -16.94 -17.18 -12.31
N ASP A 515 -17.28 -18.15 -11.47
CA ASP A 515 -18.62 -18.22 -10.86
C ASP A 515 -18.89 -17.03 -9.92
N LYS A 516 -17.92 -16.69 -9.05
CA LYS A 516 -18.04 -15.53 -8.14
C LYS A 516 -18.08 -14.20 -8.89
N MET A 517 -17.33 -14.09 -9.99
CA MET A 517 -17.34 -12.91 -10.85
C MET A 517 -18.69 -12.78 -11.58
N ALA A 518 -19.24 -13.87 -12.10
CA ALA A 518 -20.55 -13.88 -12.74
C ALA A 518 -21.65 -13.45 -11.75
N GLU A 519 -21.63 -13.95 -10.51
CA GLU A 519 -22.53 -13.52 -9.43
C GLU A 519 -22.36 -12.02 -9.12
N ALA A 520 -21.11 -11.54 -8.97
CA ALA A 520 -20.85 -10.12 -8.71
C ALA A 520 -21.35 -9.19 -9.83
N LEU A 521 -21.29 -9.65 -11.07
CA LEU A 521 -21.73 -8.95 -12.27
C LEU A 521 -23.22 -9.12 -12.58
N GLU A 522 -23.98 -9.88 -11.79
CA GLU A 522 -25.42 -10.02 -12.00
C GLU A 522 -26.10 -8.64 -11.96
N GLY A 523 -26.95 -8.38 -12.97
CA GLY A 523 -27.65 -7.12 -13.17
C GLY A 523 -26.79 -5.96 -13.71
N VAL A 524 -25.48 -6.15 -13.86
CA VAL A 524 -24.59 -5.13 -14.44
C VAL A 524 -24.81 -5.09 -15.96
N GLN A 525 -25.13 -3.90 -16.48
CA GLN A 525 -25.29 -3.66 -17.92
C GLN A 525 -24.04 -3.01 -18.52
N ARG A 526 -23.29 -2.26 -17.69
CA ARG A 526 -22.14 -1.47 -18.11
C ARG A 526 -21.02 -1.60 -17.08
N LEU A 527 -19.79 -1.84 -17.56
CA LEU A 527 -18.62 -2.07 -16.71
C LEU A 527 -17.47 -1.14 -17.08
N ILE A 528 -16.90 -0.48 -16.09
CA ILE A 528 -15.66 0.29 -16.23
C ILE A 528 -14.55 -0.39 -15.44
N VAL A 529 -13.45 -0.72 -16.10
CA VAL A 529 -12.23 -1.21 -15.42
C VAL A 529 -11.28 -0.03 -15.20
N ILE A 530 -10.88 0.24 -13.97
CA ILE A 530 -9.95 1.32 -13.63
C ILE A 530 -8.66 0.77 -13.04
N GLU A 531 -7.51 1.15 -13.60
CA GLU A 531 -6.21 0.66 -13.16
C GLU A 531 -5.04 1.61 -13.47
N GLN A 532 -3.97 1.54 -12.66
CA GLN A 532 -2.82 2.44 -12.78
C GLN A 532 -1.63 1.80 -13.50
N ASN A 533 -1.81 1.43 -14.76
CA ASN A 533 -0.73 1.07 -15.67
C ASN A 533 -1.03 1.51 -17.11
N HIS A 534 -0.02 1.50 -17.98
CA HIS A 534 -0.17 1.96 -19.36
C HIS A 534 -1.04 1.03 -20.23
N SER A 535 -1.02 -0.28 -19.97
CA SER A 535 -1.50 -1.28 -20.94
C SER A 535 -2.86 -1.90 -20.61
N GLY A 536 -3.51 -1.53 -19.52
CA GLY A 536 -4.78 -2.14 -19.11
C GLY A 536 -4.63 -3.62 -18.75
N GLN A 537 -3.64 -3.95 -17.90
CA GLN A 537 -3.29 -5.35 -17.59
C GLN A 537 -4.45 -6.14 -16.98
N LEU A 538 -5.16 -5.55 -16.01
CA LEU A 538 -6.35 -6.16 -15.41
C LEU A 538 -7.46 -6.28 -16.45
N TYR A 539 -7.73 -5.23 -17.24
CA TYR A 539 -8.76 -5.31 -18.28
C TYR A 539 -8.52 -6.48 -19.25
N HIS A 540 -7.28 -6.69 -19.69
CA HIS A 540 -6.95 -7.81 -20.56
C HIS A 540 -7.07 -9.16 -19.88
N PHE A 541 -6.66 -9.27 -18.61
CA PHE A 541 -6.89 -10.46 -17.80
C PHE A 541 -8.38 -10.78 -17.63
N LEU A 542 -9.21 -9.76 -17.37
CA LEU A 542 -10.64 -9.96 -17.19
C LEU A 542 -11.28 -10.54 -18.46
N ARG A 543 -10.92 -9.98 -19.63
CA ARG A 543 -11.42 -10.50 -20.92
C ARG A 543 -10.95 -11.90 -21.27
N SER A 544 -9.85 -12.38 -20.68
CA SER A 544 -9.38 -13.76 -20.93
C SER A 544 -10.07 -14.79 -20.05
N TRP A 545 -10.62 -14.38 -18.90
CA TRP A 545 -11.16 -15.29 -17.88
C TRP A 545 -12.67 -15.19 -17.65
N TYR A 546 -13.29 -14.08 -18.03
CA TYR A 546 -14.68 -13.78 -17.67
C TYR A 546 -15.50 -13.29 -18.86
N ASP A 547 -16.76 -13.71 -18.90
CA ASP A 547 -17.78 -13.13 -19.76
C ASP A 547 -18.22 -11.79 -19.17
N LEU A 548 -17.62 -10.70 -19.64
CA LEU A 548 -17.94 -9.35 -19.18
C LEU A 548 -19.29 -8.88 -19.75
N PRO A 549 -20.07 -8.07 -19.00
CA PRO A 549 -21.40 -7.63 -19.39
C PRO A 549 -21.34 -6.61 -20.54
N GLY A 550 -22.47 -6.47 -21.23
CA GLY A 550 -22.80 -5.40 -22.19
C GLY A 550 -21.66 -4.51 -22.70
N ASP A 551 -21.68 -3.24 -22.30
CA ASP A 551 -20.65 -2.26 -22.66
C ASP A 551 -19.53 -2.26 -21.63
N VAL A 552 -18.27 -2.33 -22.10
CA VAL A 552 -17.08 -2.39 -21.25
C VAL A 552 -16.08 -1.33 -21.67
N ALA A 553 -15.76 -0.44 -20.74
CA ALA A 553 -14.70 0.55 -20.91
C ALA A 553 -13.50 0.24 -20.01
N SER A 554 -12.31 0.66 -20.44
CA SER A 554 -11.09 0.61 -19.64
C SER A 554 -10.52 2.01 -19.48
N ILE A 555 -10.33 2.44 -18.24
CA ILE A 555 -9.67 3.69 -17.87
C ILE A 555 -8.35 3.30 -17.22
N HIS A 556 -7.27 3.42 -17.99
CA HIS A 556 -5.94 3.08 -17.51
C HIS A 556 -4.98 4.22 -17.77
N ARG A 557 -4.05 4.43 -16.84
CA ARG A 557 -2.93 5.36 -17.03
C ARG A 557 -1.69 4.90 -16.28
N PRO A 558 -0.49 5.12 -16.82
CA PRO A 558 0.74 4.84 -16.08
C PRO A 558 0.89 5.78 -14.88
N GLY A 559 1.81 5.42 -13.98
CA GLY A 559 2.39 6.37 -13.05
C GLY A 559 3.17 7.47 -13.79
N PRO A 560 3.77 8.43 -13.07
CA PRO A 560 3.94 8.49 -11.61
C PRO A 560 2.77 9.13 -10.84
N SER A 561 1.72 9.60 -11.54
CA SER A 561 0.60 10.32 -10.92
C SER A 561 -0.56 9.38 -10.56
N VAL A 562 -0.98 9.39 -9.29
CA VAL A 562 -2.15 8.62 -8.81
C VAL A 562 -3.47 9.30 -9.17
N PHE A 563 -4.48 8.49 -9.52
CA PHE A 563 -5.82 9.01 -9.83
C PHE A 563 -6.36 9.87 -8.70
N ARG A 564 -7.16 10.88 -9.05
CA ARG A 564 -7.88 11.71 -8.07
C ARG A 564 -9.39 11.42 -8.13
N PRO A 565 -10.12 11.52 -7.00
CA PRO A 565 -11.52 11.14 -6.99
C PRO A 565 -12.40 11.95 -7.95
N GLY A 566 -12.18 13.26 -8.08
CA GLY A 566 -12.93 14.14 -8.97
C GLY A 566 -12.72 13.83 -10.46
N GLU A 567 -11.51 13.42 -10.84
CA GLU A 567 -11.23 12.94 -12.21
C GLU A 567 -12.03 11.68 -12.52
N ILE A 568 -12.04 10.71 -11.60
CA ILE A 568 -12.81 9.48 -11.77
C ILE A 568 -14.31 9.81 -11.79
N ALA A 569 -14.78 10.66 -10.87
CA ALA A 569 -16.18 11.06 -10.79
C ALA A 569 -16.67 11.72 -12.09
N ALA A 570 -15.86 12.59 -12.71
CA ALA A 570 -16.18 13.19 -13.99
C ALA A 570 -16.36 12.13 -15.08
N LYS A 571 -15.41 11.17 -15.18
CA LYS A 571 -15.50 10.07 -16.15
C LYS A 571 -16.73 9.17 -15.92
N LEU A 572 -17.05 8.87 -14.66
CA LEU A 572 -18.22 8.07 -14.31
C LEU A 572 -19.53 8.79 -14.67
N ARG A 573 -19.62 10.10 -14.45
CA ARG A 573 -20.78 10.92 -14.84
C ARG A 573 -20.98 10.93 -16.35
N ASP A 574 -19.92 11.23 -17.11
CA ASP A 574 -19.96 11.27 -18.58
C ASP A 574 -20.45 9.94 -19.19
N TRP A 575 -20.15 8.83 -18.52
CA TRP A 575 -20.56 7.50 -18.97
C TRP A 575 -21.95 7.12 -18.49
N SER A 576 -22.37 7.59 -17.31
CA SER A 576 -23.74 7.40 -16.80
C SER A 576 -24.80 8.07 -17.68
N ASP A 577 -24.46 9.23 -18.26
CA ASP A 577 -25.37 10.07 -19.06
C ASP A 577 -25.48 9.64 -20.54
N GLN A 578 -24.61 8.73 -21.00
CA GLN A 578 -24.71 8.05 -22.31
C GLN A 578 -25.70 6.90 -22.24
#